data_AF-A0A2I1F9D2-F1
#
_entry.id   AF-A0A2I1F9D2-F1
#
_cell.length_a   1.000
_cell.length_b   1.000
_cell.length_c   1.000
_cell.angle_alpha   90.00
_cell.angle_beta   90.00
_cell.angle_gamma   90.00
#
_symmetry.space_group_name_H-M   'P 1'
#
loop_
_entity.id
_entity.type
_entity.pdbx_description
1 polymer ?
#
loop_
_entity_poly.entity_id
_entity_poly.type
_entity_poly.pdbx_seq_one_letter_code
_entity_poly.pdbx_strand_id
1 'polypeptide(L)'
;VKVSIVLEELGIPYKVRVIFIKDDEHKQLFLINLSGKCPVEKRPVSEIGHVFESVIMIYLCEHYDPEKKLLPKDPVIQWVNIFFFFTQ
;
A
#
# COMPACT_ATOMS: atom_id res chain seq x y z
N VAL A 1 7.08 -6.42 -0.26
CA VAL A 1 8.12 -5.84 -1.12
C VAL A 1 7.58 -4.76 -2.07
N LYS A 2 6.42 -4.93 -2.72
CA LYS A 2 5.91 -3.93 -3.67
C LYS A 2 5.65 -2.53 -3.10
N VAL A 3 5.04 -2.45 -1.91
CA VAL A 3 4.72 -1.16 -1.28
C VAL A 3 5.97 -0.37 -0.90
N SER A 4 7.03 -1.05 -0.43
CA SER A 4 8.30 -0.37 -0.15
C SER A 4 8.91 0.21 -1.41
N ILE A 5 8.83 -0.47 -2.57
CA ILE A 5 9.32 0.10 -3.85
C ILE A 5 8.58 1.40 -4.18
N VAL A 6 7.25 1.43 -4.06
CA VAL A 6 6.47 2.65 -4.31
C VAL A 6 6.83 3.77 -3.33
N LEU A 7 7.03 3.44 -2.05
CA LEU A 7 7.44 4.43 -1.05
C LEU A 7 8.83 5.01 -1.33
N GLU A 8 9.79 4.19 -1.78
CA GLU A 8 11.13 4.64 -2.18
C GLU A 8 11.06 5.54 -3.42
N GLU A 9 10.33 5.15 -4.46
CA GLU A 9 10.17 5.94 -5.71
C GLU A 9 9.52 7.30 -5.44
N LEU A 10 8.62 7.38 -4.48
CA LEU A 10 7.98 8.63 -4.05
C LEU A 10 8.79 9.41 -3.01
N GLY A 11 9.91 8.86 -2.53
CA GLY A 11 10.76 9.48 -1.51
C GLY A 11 10.06 9.66 -0.15
N ILE A 12 9.08 8.82 0.17
CA ILE A 12 8.29 8.92 1.40
C ILE A 12 9.01 8.14 2.51
N PRO A 13 9.37 8.77 3.64
CA PRO A 13 9.99 8.06 4.75
C PRO A 13 8.98 7.11 5.42
N TYR A 14 9.36 5.86 5.62
CA TYR A 14 8.52 4.84 6.26
C TYR A 14 9.29 4.02 7.30
N LYS A 15 8.55 3.45 8.26
CA LYS A 15 9.11 2.52 9.24
C LYS A 15 8.59 1.12 8.96
N VAL A 16 9.51 0.19 8.68
CA VAL A 16 9.17 -1.23 8.52
C VAL A 16 9.06 -1.87 9.89
N ARG A 17 7.93 -2.56 10.14
CA ARG A 17 7.79 -3.50 11.24
C ARG A 17 7.66 -4.90 10.65
N VAL A 18 8.61 -5.77 10.98
CA VAL A 18 8.51 -7.20 10.64
C VAL A 18 7.48 -7.85 11.55
N ILE A 19 6.60 -8.65 10.97
CA ILE A 19 5.57 -9.40 11.72
C ILE A 19 5.78 -10.88 11.40
N PHE A 20 5.92 -11.70 12.43
CA PHE A 20 6.13 -13.14 12.26
C PHE A 20 4.79 -13.88 12.29
N ILE A 21 4.53 -14.70 11.26
CA ILE A 21 3.29 -15.48 11.17
C ILE A 21 3.22 -16.54 12.28
N LYS A 22 4.40 -17.09 12.66
CA LYS A 22 4.55 -18.20 13.60
C LYS A 22 4.07 -17.88 15.02
N ASP A 23 4.12 -16.61 15.42
CA ASP A 23 3.82 -16.17 16.78
C ASP A 23 2.39 -15.60 16.92
N ASP A 24 1.50 -15.90 15.97
CA ASP A 24 0.11 -15.39 15.94
C ASP A 24 -0.01 -13.85 15.93
N GLU A 25 1.08 -13.10 15.73
CA GLU A 25 1.08 -11.64 15.68
C GLU A 25 0.20 -11.09 14.55
N HIS A 26 -0.05 -11.90 13.52
CA HIS A 26 -0.99 -11.60 12.45
C HIS A 26 -2.46 -11.48 12.92
N LYS A 27 -2.80 -11.98 14.11
CA LYS A 27 -4.11 -11.75 14.74
C LYS A 27 -4.27 -10.31 15.20
N GLN A 28 -3.19 -9.62 15.55
CA GLN A 28 -3.25 -8.18 15.80
C GLN A 28 -3.44 -7.36 14.53
N LEU A 29 -3.04 -7.91 13.37
CA LEU A 29 -3.38 -7.33 12.07
C LEU A 29 -4.87 -7.44 11.78
N PHE A 30 -5.60 -8.43 12.30
CA PHE A 30 -7.07 -8.49 12.14
C PHE A 30 -7.81 -7.29 12.72
N LEU A 31 -7.29 -6.72 13.81
CA LEU A 31 -7.83 -5.51 14.43
C LEU A 31 -7.70 -4.28 13.52
N ILE A 32 -6.76 -4.34 12.58
CA ILE A 32 -6.46 -3.25 11.66
C ILE A 32 -6.99 -3.57 10.27
N ASN A 33 -6.97 -4.83 9.83
CA ASN A 33 -7.34 -5.38 8.52
C ASN A 33 -8.12 -6.68 8.67
N LEU A 34 -9.38 -6.74 8.24
CA LEU A 34 -10.17 -7.97 8.29
C LEU A 34 -9.59 -9.14 7.49
N SER A 35 -8.67 -8.89 6.53
CA SER A 35 -7.95 -9.98 5.85
C SER A 35 -6.75 -10.53 6.66
N GLY A 36 -6.29 -9.81 7.69
CA GLY A 36 -5.15 -10.18 8.54
C GLY A 36 -3.80 -10.18 7.80
N LYS A 37 -3.76 -9.71 6.54
CA LYS A 37 -2.57 -9.75 5.68
C LYS A 37 -1.84 -8.41 5.68
N CYS A 38 -0.52 -8.49 5.50
CA CYS A 38 0.35 -7.36 5.19
C CYS A 38 0.36 -7.07 3.69
N PRO A 39 0.68 -5.83 3.27
CA PRO A 39 1.05 -4.67 4.06
C PRO A 39 -0.16 -3.87 4.59
N VAL A 40 0.02 -3.17 5.72
CA VAL A 40 -1.00 -2.35 6.39
C VAL A 40 -0.40 -1.00 6.81
N GLU A 41 -1.06 0.10 6.45
CA GLU A 41 -0.72 1.44 6.93
C GLU A 41 -1.55 1.77 8.18
N LYS A 42 -0.86 2.20 9.25
CA LYS A 42 -1.51 2.61 10.49
C LYS A 42 -1.68 4.13 10.49
N ARG A 43 -2.90 4.59 10.19
CA ARG A 43 -3.29 6.01 10.26
C ARG A 43 -4.09 6.28 11.54
N PRO A 44 -4.04 7.51 12.13
CA PRO A 44 -4.96 7.91 13.19
C PRO A 44 -6.42 7.75 12.76
N VAL A 45 -7.28 7.25 13.65
CA VAL A 45 -8.70 6.91 13.39
C VAL A 45 -9.53 8.09 12.84
N SER A 46 -9.06 9.34 13.03
CA SER A 46 -9.69 10.55 12.51
C SER A 46 -9.57 10.73 11.00
N GLU A 47 -8.71 9.97 10.33
CA GLU A 47 -8.51 10.03 8.88
C GLU A 47 -8.74 8.64 8.28
N ILE A 48 -10.02 8.38 7.96
CA ILE A 48 -10.57 7.49 6.93
C ILE A 48 -9.72 6.26 6.56
N GLY A 49 -10.23 5.09 6.97
CA GLY A 49 -10.11 3.83 6.24
C GLY A 49 -8.70 3.25 6.18
N HIS A 50 -8.45 2.20 6.95
CA HIS A 50 -7.26 1.38 6.72
C HIS A 50 -7.25 0.88 5.25
N VAL A 51 -6.26 1.30 4.48
CA VAL A 51 -6.05 0.84 3.09
C VAL A 51 -5.12 -0.36 3.11
N PHE A 52 -5.52 -1.44 2.46
CA PHE A 52 -4.82 -2.72 2.50
C PHE A 52 -4.38 -3.19 1.12
N GLU A 53 -3.44 -4.13 1.14
CA GLU A 53 -3.00 -4.86 -0.06
C GLU A 53 -2.48 -3.92 -1.15
N SER A 54 -2.64 -4.29 -2.42
CA SER A 54 -2.18 -3.48 -3.55
C SER A 54 -2.92 -2.14 -3.71
N VAL A 55 -4.04 -1.94 -2.99
CA VAL A 55 -4.81 -0.69 -3.01
C VAL A 55 -4.04 0.46 -2.35
N ILE A 56 -3.15 0.16 -1.41
CA ILE A 56 -2.29 1.18 -0.78
C ILE A 56 -1.37 1.84 -1.81
N MET A 57 -0.91 1.10 -2.82
CA MET A 57 -0.04 1.65 -3.86
C MET A 57 -0.79 2.66 -4.74
N ILE A 58 -2.06 2.36 -5.05
CA ILE A 58 -2.94 3.28 -5.79
C ILE A 58 -3.15 4.55 -4.96
N TYR A 59 -3.49 4.40 -3.68
CA TYR A 59 -3.68 5.51 -2.76
C TYR A 59 -2.42 6.41 -2.67
N LEU A 60 -1.24 5.80 -2.50
CA LEU A 60 0.03 6.51 -2.40
C LEU A 60 0.31 7.33 -3.66
N CYS A 61 0.09 6.75 -4.85
CA CYS A 61 0.29 7.50 -6.09
C CYS A 61 -0.74 8.63 -6.25
N GLU A 62 -2.01 8.41 -5.89
CA GLU A 62 -3.03 9.47 -6.01
C GLU A 62 -2.77 10.67 -5.08
N HIS A 63 -2.14 10.45 -3.93
CA HIS A 63 -1.95 11.49 -2.91
C HIS A 63 -0.52 12.06 -2.88
N TYR A 64 0.48 11.32 -3.36
CA TYR A 64 1.89 11.67 -3.19
C TYR A 64 2.72 11.61 -4.49
N ASP A 65 2.11 11.28 -5.65
CA ASP A 65 2.76 11.38 -6.97
C ASP A 65 2.16 12.54 -7.80
N PRO A 66 2.52 13.80 -7.51
CA PRO A 66 1.93 14.96 -8.20
C PRO A 66 2.25 14.99 -9.70
N GLU A 67 3.36 14.38 -10.10
CA GLU A 67 3.79 14.26 -11.50
C GLU A 67 3.12 13.08 -12.22
N LYS A 68 2.42 12.22 -11.50
CA LYS A 68 1.70 11.04 -12.02
C LYS A 68 2.61 10.11 -12.83
N LYS A 69 3.85 9.94 -12.38
CA LYS A 69 4.85 9.05 -12.99
C LYS A 69 4.46 7.58 -12.86
N LEU A 70 3.99 7.19 -11.68
CA LEU A 70 3.62 5.81 -11.36
C LEU A 70 2.20 5.46 -11.79
N LEU A 71 1.28 6.43 -11.75
CA LEU A 71 -0.11 6.29 -12.24
C LEU A 71 -0.49 7.43 -13.21
N PRO A 72 0.01 7.39 -14.46
CA PRO A 72 -0.38 8.36 -15.50
C PRO A 72 -1.90 8.37 -15.73
N LYS A 73 -2.45 9.50 -16.19
CA LYS A 73 -3.90 9.62 -16.51
C LYS A 73 -4.27 9.09 -17.89
N ASP A 74 -3.29 8.70 -18.70
CA ASP A 74 -3.59 7.94 -19.90
C ASP A 74 -4.25 6.62 -19.49
N PRO A 75 -5.48 6.33 -19.92
CA PRO A 75 -6.25 5.21 -19.40
C PRO A 75 -5.58 3.86 -19.69
N VAL A 76 -4.93 3.71 -20.85
CA VAL A 76 -4.29 2.44 -21.22
C VAL A 76 -3.09 2.18 -20.33
N ILE A 77 -2.23 3.19 -20.16
CA ILE A 77 -1.04 3.07 -19.31
C ILE A 77 -1.44 2.89 -17.84
N GLN A 78 -2.46 3.61 -17.39
CA GLN A 78 -3.00 3.49 -16.04
C GLN A 78 -3.46 2.06 -15.75
N TRP A 79 -4.22 1.46 -16.66
CA TRP A 79 -4.70 0.08 -16.52
C TRP A 79 -3.56 -0.93 -16.47
N VAL A 80 -2.52 -0.76 -17.29
CA VAL A 80 -1.33 -1.63 -17.29
C VAL A 80 -0.62 -1.54 -15.93
N ASN A 81 -0.43 -0.33 -15.39
CA ASN A 81 0.25 -0.15 -14.11
C ASN A 81 -0.57 -0.69 -12.93
N ILE A 82 -1.89 -0.49 -12.95
CA ILE A 82 -2.79 -1.10 -11.96
C ILE A 82 -2.70 -2.62 -12.04
N PHE A 83 -2.75 -3.20 -13.24
CA PHE A 83 -2.63 -4.65 -13.43
C PHE A 83 -1.30 -5.19 -12.87
N PHE A 84 -0.19 -4.47 -13.09
CA PHE A 84 1.12 -4.82 -12.53
C PHE A 84 1.11 -4.84 -10.99
N PHE A 85 0.44 -3.87 -10.35
CA PHE A 85 0.31 -3.82 -8.89
C PHE A 85 -0.39 -5.07 -8.32
N PHE A 86 -1.30 -5.68 -9.07
CA PHE A 86 -2.07 -6.85 -8.62
C PHE A 86 -1.47 -8.21 -9.01
N THR A 87 -0.59 -8.32 -10.01
CA THR A 87 -0.24 -9.63 -10.60
C THR A 87 1.19 -10.14 -10.40
N GLN A 88 2.16 -9.27 -10.10
CA GLN A 88 3.54 -9.68 -9.75
C GLN A 88 3.72 -9.99 -8.27
#